data_AF-A0A502CXK7-F1
#
_entry.id   AF-A0A502CXK7-F1
#
_cell.length_a   1.000
_cell.length_b   1.000
_cell.length_c   1.000
_cell.angle_alpha   90.00
_cell.angle_beta   90.00
_cell.angle_gamma   90.00
#
_symmetry.space_group_name_H-M   'P 1'
#
loop_
_entity.id
_entity.type
_entity.pdbx_description
1 polymer ?
#
loop_
_entity_poly.entity_id
_entity_poly.type
_entity_poly.pdbx_seq_one_letter_code
_entity_poly.pdbx_strand_id
1 'polypeptide(L)' 'MYAAIWRALPGPLAVRILLAAVLVLAVVAVCFLWLFPRIAPLMPFNDNTVDPSAARAASYVHQDHR' A
#
# COMPACT_ATOMS: atom_id res chain seq x y z
N MET A 1 -39.75 -8.64 -7.90
CA MET A 1 -38.75 -9.48 -7.20
C MET A 1 -37.31 -8.96 -7.23
N TYR A 2 -37.04 -7.70 -7.61
CA TYR A 2 -35.78 -6.99 -7.26
C TYR A 2 -36.03 -5.77 -6.34
N ALA A 3 -37.29 -5.34 -6.24
CA ALA A 3 -37.71 -4.19 -5.44
C ALA A 3 -37.59 -4.40 -3.92
N ALA A 4 -37.63 -5.65 -3.43
CA ALA A 4 -37.53 -5.93 -1.99
C ALA A 4 -36.09 -5.74 -1.46
N ILE A 5 -35.08 -6.10 -2.26
CA ILE A 5 -33.65 -5.91 -1.92
C ILE A 5 -33.29 -4.41 -1.94
N TRP A 6 -33.94 -3.62 -2.79
CA TRP A 6 -33.80 -2.16 -2.80
C TRP A 6 -34.57 -1.44 -1.68
N ARG A 7 -35.40 -2.13 -0.89
CA ARG A 7 -36.20 -1.52 0.20
C ARG A 7 -35.72 -1.89 1.61
N ALA A 8 -34.73 -2.79 1.73
CA ALA A 8 -34.25 -3.31 3.01
C ALA A 8 -33.07 -2.53 3.64
N LEU A 9 -32.54 -1.50 2.97
CA LEU A 9 -31.56 -0.60 3.58
C LEU A 9 -32.27 0.70 3.99
N PRO A 10 -32.34 1.05 5.28
CA PRO A 10 -32.96 2.28 5.73
C PRO A 10 -32.07 3.47 5.35
N GLY A 11 -32.38 4.11 4.22
CA GLY A 11 -31.72 5.35 3.80
C GLY A 11 -31.85 5.65 2.30
N PRO A 12 -31.87 6.93 1.90
CA PRO A 12 -31.92 7.36 0.50
C PRO A 12 -30.75 6.78 -0.30
N LEU A 13 -30.91 6.66 -1.63
CA LEU A 13 -29.92 6.12 -2.58
C LEU A 13 -28.47 6.57 -2.28
N ALA A 14 -28.30 7.84 -1.90
CA ALA A 14 -27.04 8.45 -1.51
C ALA A 14 -26.31 7.71 -0.37
N VAL A 15 -27.04 7.25 0.66
CA VAL A 15 -26.47 6.53 1.81
C VAL A 15 -25.90 5.18 1.38
N ARG A 16 -26.56 4.49 0.44
CA ARG A 16 -26.09 3.19 -0.07
C ARG A 16 -24.84 3.34 -0.92
N ILE A 17 -24.81 4.37 -1.76
CA ILE A 17 -23.63 4.73 -2.55
C ILE A 17 -22.47 5.09 -1.62
N LEU A 18 -22.74 5.89 -0.58
CA LEU A 18 -21.73 6.25 0.42
C LEU A 18 -21.19 5.02 1.14
N LEU A 19 -22.06 4.10 1.58
CA LEU A 19 -21.63 2.87 2.25
C LEU A 19 -20.77 1.98 1.34
N ALA A 20 -21.17 1.82 0.07
CA ALA A 20 -20.42 1.06 -0.91
C ALA A 20 -19.04 1.70 -1.18
N ALA A 21 -19.00 3.04 -1.32
CA ALA A 21 -17.76 3.78 -1.50
C ALA A 21 -16.83 3.62 -0.29
N VAL A 22 -17.36 3.70 0.93
CA VAL A 22 -16.60 3.45 2.17
C VAL A 22 -16.07 2.02 2.21
N LEU A 23 -16.86 1.03 1.82
CA LEU A 23 -16.39 -0.37 1.76
C LEU A 23 -15.22 -0.52 0.78
N VAL A 24 -15.32 0.07 -0.40
CA VAL A 24 -14.24 0.05 -1.40
C VAL A 24 -12.99 0.74 -0.86
N LEU A 25 -13.14 1.92 -0.26
CA LEU A 25 -12.01 2.63 0.36
C LEU A 25 -11.39 1.83 1.50
N ALA A 26 -12.19 1.14 2.30
CA ALA A 26 -11.69 0.27 3.38
C ALA A 26 -10.87 -0.89 2.81
N VAL A 27 -11.33 -1.54 1.74
CA VAL A 27 -10.58 -2.62 1.06
C VAL A 27 -9.27 -2.08 0.50
N VAL A 28 -9.30 -0.94 -0.18
CA VAL A 28 -8.09 -0.29 -0.72
C VAL A 28 -7.12 0.04 0.42
N ALA A 29 -7.61 0.63 1.51
CA ALA A 29 -6.79 0.97 2.67
C ALA A 29 -6.15 -0.28 3.29
N VAL A 30 -6.88 -1.39 3.43
CA VAL A 30 -6.32 -2.66 3.93
C VAL A 30 -5.25 -3.19 2.96
N CYS A 31 -5.45 -3.10 1.65
CA CYS A 31 -4.42 -3.47 0.68
C CYS A 31 -3.16 -2.62 0.87
N PHE A 32 -3.26 -1.30 0.96
CA PHE A 32 -2.08 -0.44 1.11
C PHE A 32 -1.41 -0.54 2.48
N LEU A 33 -2.18 -0.56 3.56
CA LEU A 33 -1.66 -0.52 4.93
C LEU A 33 -1.23 -1.89 5.46
N TRP A 34 -1.78 -2.98 4.91
CA TRP A 34 -1.51 -4.33 5.41
C TRP A 34 -0.99 -5.30 4.35
N LEU A 35 -1.57 -5.32 3.15
CA LEU A 35 -1.15 -6.24 2.10
C LEU A 35 0.24 -5.86 1.55
N PHE A 36 0.44 -4.61 1.16
CA PHE A 36 1.75 -4.13 0.68
C PHE A 36 2.91 -4.41 1.66
N PRO A 37 2.84 -4.08 2.96
CA PRO A 37 3.93 -4.38 3.87
C PRO A 37 4.18 -5.89 4.04
N ARG A 38 3.16 -6.73 3.83
CA ARG A 38 3.32 -8.19 3.88
C ARG A 38 3.93 -8.76 2.61
N ILE A 39 3.62 -8.20 1.44
CA ILE A 39 4.03 -8.69 0.11
C ILE A 39 5.36 -8.07 -0.34
N ALA A 40 5.64 -6.80 0.00
CA ALA A 40 6.88 -6.12 -0.36
C ALA A 40 8.16 -6.92 -0.04
N PRO A 41 8.29 -7.63 1.10
CA PRO A 41 9.48 -8.44 1.39
C PRO A 41 9.66 -9.68 0.48
N LEU A 42 8.61 -10.10 -0.21
CA LEU A 42 8.64 -11.27 -1.11
C LEU A 42 9.10 -10.90 -2.52
N MET A 43 9.18 -9.61 -2.84
CA MET A 43 9.51 -9.15 -4.17
C MET A 43 11.04 -9.04 -4.33
N PRO A 44 11.65 -9.72 -5.31
CA PRO A 44 13.12 -9.82 -5.46
C PRO A 44 13.80 -8.53 -5.94
N PHE A 45 13.07 -7.42 -5.97
CA PHE A 45 13.55 -6.11 -6.44
C PHE A 45 13.54 -5.03 -5.34
N ASN A 46 13.06 -5.35 -4.13
CA ASN A 46 12.92 -4.37 -3.03
C ASN A 46 14.18 -4.24 -2.16
N ASP A 47 15.28 -4.89 -2.53
CA ASP A 47 16.58 -4.66 -1.91
C ASP A 47 17.05 -3.23 -2.26
N ASN A 48 17.08 -2.36 -1.25
CA ASN A 48 17.57 -0.99 -1.38
C ASN A 48 18.94 -1.00 -2.06
N THR A 49 19.04 -0.41 -3.25
CA THR A 49 20.24 -0.43 -4.12
C THR A 49 21.41 0.41 -3.59
N VAL A 50 21.38 0.81 -2.31
CA VAL A 50 22.53 1.40 -1.64
C VAL A 50 23.44 0.28 -1.18
N ASP A 51 24.31 -0.17 -2.07
CA ASP A 51 25.41 -1.04 -1.69
C ASP A 51 26.34 -0.27 -0.72
N PRO A 52 26.42 -0.67 0.57
CA PRO A 52 27.30 -0.01 1.54
C PRO A 52 28.78 -0.17 1.16
N SER A 53 29.12 -1.08 0.23
CA SER A 53 30.47 -1.22 -0.29
C SER A 53 30.89 -0.04 -1.18
N ALA A 54 29.98 0.53 -1.98
CA ALA A 54 30.25 1.70 -2.82
C ALA A 54 30.52 2.96 -1.98
N ALA A 55 29.77 3.15 -0.89
CA ALA A 55 30.00 4.24 0.07
C ALA A 55 31.33 4.05 0.83
N ARG A 56 31.69 2.81 1.18
CA ARG A 56 32.98 2.49 1.82
C ARG A 56 34.16 2.71 0.87
N ALA A 57 34.07 2.31 -0.40
CA ALA A 57 35.11 2.52 -1.41
C ALA A 57 35.47 4.01 -1.58
N ALA A 58 34.46 4.90 -1.61
CA ALA A 58 34.67 6.34 -1.67
C ALA A 58 35.38 6.89 -0.42
N SER A 59 35.14 6.30 0.76
CA SER A 59 35.81 6.70 2.00
C SER A 59 37.28 6.24 2.07
N TYR A 60 37.61 5.07 1.53
CA TYR A 60 38.99 4.57 1.50
C TYR A 60 39.89 5.40 0.57
N VAL A 61 39.37 5.81 -0.60
CA VAL A 61 40.11 6.67 -1.54
C VAL A 61 40.42 8.04 -0.93
N HIS A 62 39.56 8.57 -0.05
CA HIS A 62 39.82 9.85 0.62
C HIS A 62 40.85 9.74 1.76
N GLN A 63 40.99 8.56 2.37
CA GLN A 63 41.93 8.30 3.47
C GLN A 63 43.38 8.09 2.97
N ASP A 64 43.55 7.49 1.79
CA ASP A 64 44.85 7.14 1.20
C ASP A 64 45.68 8.36 0.73
N HIS A 65 45.03 9.52 0.60
CA HIS A 65 45.67 10.77 0.17
C HIS A 65 46.05 11.73 1.32
N ARG A 66 46.07 11.27 2.58
CA ARG A 66 46.59 12.02 3.74
C ARG A 66 47.81 11.34 4.35
#